data_AF-A0A8S3ZQ83-F1
#
_entry.id   AF-A0A8S3ZQ83-F1
#
_cell.length_a   1.000
_cell.length_b   1.000
_cell.length_c   1.000
_cell.angle_alpha   90.00
_cell.angle_beta   90.00
_cell.angle_gamma   90.00
#
_symmetry.space_group_name_H-M   'P 1'
#
loop_
_entity.id
_entity.type
_entity.pdbx_description
1 polymer ?
#
loop_
_entity_poly.entity_id
_entity_poly.type
_entity_poly.pdbx_seq_one_letter_code
_entity_poly.pdbx_strand_id
1 'polypeptide(L)'
;MDFAGLPPPIKHDELSETIFSTCVLCGQLPVDGYQHECGAVCCFQCWKQKVFEVSEERKCPYPHCGTRVKRKHLKPLRVTKAL
;
A
#
# COMPACT_ATOMS: atom_id res chain seq x y z
N MET A 1 -35.01 2.32 35.10
CA MET A 1 -33.64 1.85 35.39
C MET A 1 -33.12 1.26 34.10
N ASP A 2 -32.62 2.16 33.29
CA ASP A 2 -32.53 2.02 31.84
C ASP A 2 -31.10 1.58 31.55
N PHE A 3 -30.93 0.28 31.28
CA PHE A 3 -29.63 -0.32 31.00
C PHE A 3 -29.21 0.14 29.60
N ALA A 4 -28.27 1.08 29.57
CA ALA A 4 -27.70 1.66 28.36
C ALA A 4 -27.32 0.56 27.35
N GLY A 5 -27.94 0.62 26.17
CA GLY A 5 -27.52 -0.14 25.00
C GLY A 5 -26.13 0.32 24.58
N LEU A 6 -25.12 -0.46 24.95
CA LEU A 6 -23.80 -0.38 24.35
C LEU A 6 -23.93 -0.72 22.85
N PRO A 7 -23.44 0.11 21.93
CA PRO A 7 -23.30 -0.32 20.55
C PRO A 7 -22.35 -1.53 20.51
N PRO A 8 -22.60 -2.53 19.64
CA PRO A 8 -21.69 -3.63 19.46
C PRO A 8 -20.30 -3.10 19.06
N PRO A 9 -19.20 -3.78 19.46
CA PRO A 9 -17.88 -3.42 18.96
C PRO A 9 -17.93 -3.47 17.43
N ILE A 10 -17.57 -2.36 16.79
CA ILE A 10 -17.37 -2.29 15.34
C ILE A 10 -16.34 -3.37 15.02
N LYS A 11 -16.81 -4.49 14.48
CA LYS A 11 -15.95 -5.50 13.89
C LYS A 11 -15.42 -4.84 12.62
N HIS A 12 -14.27 -4.19 12.71
CA HIS A 12 -13.48 -3.80 11.54
C HIS A 12 -12.92 -5.08 10.91
N ASP A 13 -13.82 -5.87 10.32
CA ASP A 13 -13.54 -6.90 9.33
C ASP A 13 -13.48 -6.19 7.97
N GLU A 14 -12.55 -5.24 7.85
CA GLU A 14 -12.28 -4.50 6.60
C GLU A 14 -10.77 -4.52 6.33
N LEU A 15 -10.17 -5.69 6.56
CA LEU A 15 -8.72 -5.93 6.43
C LEU A 15 -8.34 -6.64 5.12
N SER A 16 -9.26 -6.76 4.17
CA SER A 16 -9.06 -7.53 2.93
C SER A 16 -9.14 -6.71 1.63
N GLU A 17 -9.65 -5.48 1.64
CA GLU A 17 -9.86 -4.72 0.40
C GLU A 17 -9.50 -3.24 0.49
N THR A 18 -8.55 -2.86 1.35
CA THR A 18 -7.88 -1.56 1.17
C THR A 18 -6.96 -1.69 -0.03
N ILE A 19 -7.56 -1.58 -1.22
CA ILE A 19 -6.91 -1.21 -2.46
C ILE A 19 -6.05 -0.02 -2.09
N PHE A 20 -4.74 -0.22 -1.97
CA PHE A 20 -3.80 0.89 -1.80
C PHE A 20 -3.82 1.66 -3.12
N SER A 21 -4.85 2.46 -3.36
CA SER A 21 -4.98 3.28 -4.57
C SER A 21 -3.92 4.37 -4.59
N THR A 22 -3.37 4.68 -3.42
CA THR A 22 -2.38 5.72 -3.18
C THR A 22 -1.06 5.14 -2.70
N CYS A 23 0.00 5.93 -2.87
CA CYS A 23 1.33 5.59 -2.43
C CYS A 23 1.42 5.50 -0.91
N VAL A 24 1.87 4.36 -0.37
CA VAL A 24 2.02 4.17 1.08
C VAL A 24 3.07 5.07 1.74
N LEU A 25 3.96 5.69 0.95
CA LEU A 25 5.02 6.56 1.45
C LEU A 25 4.64 8.05 1.40
N CYS A 26 3.99 8.51 0.33
CA CYS A 26 3.65 9.93 0.17
C CYS A 26 2.14 10.22 0.21
N GLY A 27 1.29 9.20 0.26
CA GLY A 27 -0.17 9.33 0.28
C GLY A 27 -0.80 9.83 -1.03
N GLN A 28 0.01 10.16 -2.05
CA GLN A 28 -0.49 10.65 -3.34
C GLN A 28 -0.90 9.50 -4.25
N LEU A 29 -1.84 9.78 -5.17
CA LEU A 29 -2.23 8.86 -6.22
C LEU A 29 -1.08 8.75 -7.24
N PRO A 30 -0.42 7.57 -7.38
CA PRO A 30 0.70 7.43 -8.30
C PRO A 30 0.19 7.48 -9.74
N VAL A 31 0.63 8.47 -10.52
CA VAL A 31 0.43 8.48 -11.99
C VAL A 31 1.23 7.34 -12.62
N ASP A 32 2.49 7.22 -12.20
CA ASP A 32 3.39 6.12 -12.53
C ASP A 32 3.87 5.48 -11.23
N GLY A 33 3.49 4.23 -11.03
CA GLY A 33 3.77 3.50 -9.80
C GLY A 33 3.82 2.00 -9.99
N TYR A 34 4.19 1.32 -8.91
CA TYR A 34 4.15 -0.14 -8.86
C TYR A 34 3.39 -0.61 -7.63
N GLN A 35 2.63 -1.67 -7.84
CA GLN A 35 2.02 -2.47 -6.80
C GLN A 35 2.90 -3.68 -6.53
N HIS A 36 3.27 -3.88 -5.27
CA HIS A 36 3.93 -5.08 -4.80
C HIS A 36 2.94 -6.25 -4.70
N GLU A 37 3.43 -7.49 -4.77
CA GLU A 37 2.60 -8.70 -4.62
C GLU A 37 1.78 -8.74 -3.32
N CYS A 38 2.23 -8.05 -2.26
CA CYS A 38 1.50 -7.93 -1.01
C CYS A 38 0.36 -6.89 -1.03
N GLY A 39 0.14 -6.23 -2.17
CA GLY A 39 -0.85 -5.17 -2.34
C GLY A 39 -0.32 -3.76 -2.13
N ALA A 40 0.86 -3.57 -1.52
CA ALA A 40 1.43 -2.26 -1.25
C ALA A 40 1.72 -1.47 -2.54
N VAL A 41 1.17 -0.27 -2.62
CA VAL A 41 1.33 0.63 -3.78
C VAL A 41 2.27 1.77 -3.44
N CYS A 42 3.16 2.09 -4.38
CA CYS A 42 4.05 3.22 -4.27
C CYS A 42 4.29 3.88 -5.62
N CYS A 43 4.50 5.19 -5.61
CA CYS A 43 4.98 5.93 -6.77
C CYS A 43 6.33 5.39 -7.24
N PHE A 44 6.62 5.48 -8.54
CA PHE A 44 7.91 5.11 -9.12
C PHE A 44 9.08 5.76 -8.36
N GLN A 45 8.95 7.05 -8.05
CA GLN A 45 9.97 7.82 -7.35
C GLN A 45 10.17 7.33 -5.90
N CYS A 46 9.10 6.98 -5.20
CA CYS A 46 9.16 6.44 -3.84
C CYS A 46 9.83 5.05 -3.83
N TRP A 47 9.47 4.17 -4.76
CA TRP A 47 10.16 2.90 -4.97
C TRP A 47 11.65 3.12 -5.23
N LYS A 48 11.99 4.02 -6.16
CA LYS A 48 13.38 4.31 -6.50
C LYS A 48 14.15 4.82 -5.28
N GLN A 49 13.70 5.91 -4.67
CA GLN A 49 14.44 6.59 -3.60
C GLN A 49 14.51 5.77 -2.31
N LYS A 50 13.39 5.22 -1.84
CA LYS A 50 13.37 4.54 -0.53
C LYS A 50 13.77 3.07 -0.59
N VAL A 51 13.50 2.39 -1.70
CA VAL A 51 13.71 0.94 -1.78
C VAL A 51 14.92 0.59 -2.62
N PHE A 52 15.08 1.18 -3.81
CA PHE A 52 16.17 0.79 -4.72
C PHE A 52 17.47 1.56 -4.51
N GLU A 53 17.40 2.82 -4.08
CA GLU A 53 18.55 3.73 -3.96
C GLU A 53 19.08 3.79 -2.53
N VAL A 54 18.20 3.88 -1.51
CA VAL A 54 18.61 3.99 -0.10
C VAL A 54 18.75 2.63 0.60
N SER A 55 17.95 1.63 0.25
CA SER A 55 17.90 0.35 0.98
C SER A 55 18.63 -0.75 0.20
N GLU A 56 19.82 -1.16 0.65
CA GLU A 56 20.55 -2.29 0.04
C GLU A 56 19.74 -3.61 0.09
N GLU A 57 18.94 -3.74 1.15
CA GLU A 57 18.08 -4.89 1.36
C GLU A 57 16.86 -4.88 0.42
N ARG A 58 16.46 -3.71 -0.09
CA ARG A 58 15.31 -3.53 -1.00
C ARG A 58 14.03 -4.13 -0.44
N LYS A 59 13.69 -3.83 0.81
CA LYS A 59 12.46 -4.35 1.46
C LYS A 59 11.22 -3.56 1.03
N CYS A 60 10.06 -4.19 1.11
CA CYS A 60 8.79 -3.51 0.87
C CYS A 60 8.63 -2.35 1.87
N PRO A 61 8.20 -1.15 1.42
CA PRO A 61 8.05 0.01 2.30
C PRO A 61 6.81 -0.10 3.21
N TYR A 62 5.95 -1.09 2.97
CA TYR A 62 4.79 -1.35 3.80
C TYR A 62 5.23 -2.06 5.09
N PRO A 63 4.97 -1.51 6.29
CA PRO A 63 5.51 -2.04 7.55
C PRO A 63 5.06 -3.46 7.87
N HIS A 64 3.89 -3.87 7.37
CA HIS A 64 3.39 -5.25 7.54
C HIS A 64 3.98 -6.23 6.52
N CYS A 65 4.74 -5.75 5.53
CA CYS A 65 5.42 -6.57 4.54
C CYS A 65 6.94 -6.41 4.69
N GLY A 66 7.59 -7.39 5.33
CA GLY A 66 9.05 -7.45 5.43
C GLY A 66 9.75 -8.03 4.19
N THR A 67 8.98 -8.37 3.14
CA THR A 67 9.50 -9.13 2.00
C THR A 67 10.45 -8.28 1.16
N ARG A 68 11.55 -8.91 0.72
CA ARG A 68 12.49 -8.31 -0.21
C ARG A 68 11.85 -8.13 -1.59
N VAL A 69 11.74 -6.89 -2.02
CA VAL A 69 11.17 -6.48 -3.29
C VAL A 69 12.17 -6.78 -4.41
N LYS A 70 11.70 -7.52 -5.39
CA LYS A 70 12.39 -7.74 -6.67
C LYS A 70 11.55 -7.12 -7.78
N ARG A 71 12.17 -6.70 -8.88
CA ARG A 71 11.42 -6.12 -10.03
C ARG A 71 10.31 -7.03 -10.53
N LYS A 72 10.50 -8.35 -10.48
CA LYS A 72 9.48 -9.34 -10.85
C LYS A 72 8.25 -9.39 -9.93
N HIS A 73 8.35 -8.87 -8.72
CA HIS A 73 7.24 -8.81 -7.74
C HIS A 73 6.46 -7.49 -7.84
N LEU A 74 6.94 -6.55 -8.67
CA LEU A 74 6.32 -5.25 -8.89
C LEU A 74 5.47 -5.31 -10.16
N LYS A 75 4.16 -5.14 -9.99
CA LYS A 75 3.22 -4.95 -11.09
C LYS A 75 3.07 -3.46 -11.37
N PRO A 76 3.24 -2.99 -12.62
CA PRO A 76 3.01 -1.59 -12.95
C PRO A 76 1.54 -1.25 -12.74
N LEU A 77 1.28 -0.15 -12.02
CA LEU A 77 -0.05 0.44 -11.96
C LEU A 77 -0.28 1.23 -13.23
N ARG A 78 -1.30 0.85 -13.99
CA ARG A 78 -1.84 1.68 -15.06
C ARG A 78 -3.06 2.39 -14.53
N VAL A 79 -2.87 3.57 -13.97
CA VAL A 79 -4.01 4.46 -13.71
C VAL A 79 -4.37 5.06 -15.06
N THR A 80 -5.28 4.41 -15.79
CA THR A 80 -5.90 5.02 -16.96
C THR A 80 -6.60 6.28 -16.48
N LYS A 81 -6.05 7.44 -16.81
CA LYS A 81 -6.84 8.68 -16.87
C LYS A 81 -8.00 8.38 -17.83
N ALA A 82 -9.17 8.06 -17.30
CA ALA A 82 -10.40 8.10 -18.06
C ALA A 82 -10.57 9.57 -18.47
N LEU A 83 -10.34 9.84 -19.76
CA LEU A 83 -10.61 11.12 -20.42
C LEU A 83 -12.05 11.09 -20.92
#